data_AF-A0A2X3F8I7-F1
#
_entry.id   AF-A0A2X3F8I7-F1
#
_cell.length_a   1.000
_cell.length_b   1.000
_cell.length_c   1.000
_cell.angle_alpha   90.00
_cell.angle_beta   90.00
_cell.angle_gamma   90.00
#
_symmetry.space_group_name_H-M   'P 1'
#
loop_
_entity.id
_entity.type
_entity.pdbx_description
1 polymer ?
#
loop_
_entity_poly.entity_id
_entity_poly.type
_entity_poly.pdbx_seq_one_letter_code
_entity_poly.pdbx_strand_id
1 'polypeptide(L)'
;MALAIIDDLGAIVIIALFYTHDLSMLSLGVAAAAIAVLVALNLSGVRRTGIYILVGAVLWTAVLKSGVHATLAGVIVGFMIPLEEKHGKSPAKALEHVLHPWVAFMILPLFAFANAGVSLQGVTLAGLTSLLPLGIMAGLFIGKPLGISLFCWLALKLKWASLPEGTTCKQIMAVGILCGIGFTMSIFIATLAFGSVDPALINWAKLGILIGSVLSAVVGYLILRQRVTDTRLAV
;
A
#
# COMPACT_ATOMS: atom_id res chain seq x y z
N MET A 1 3.49 5.87 9.27
CA MET A 1 2.22 5.45 8.63
C MET A 1 1.89 6.29 7.41
N ALA A 2 1.88 7.63 7.48
CA ALA A 2 1.54 8.49 6.34
C ALA A 2 2.33 8.15 5.04
N LEU A 3 3.65 7.97 5.14
CA LEU A 3 4.48 7.63 3.97
C LEU A 3 4.05 6.32 3.29
N ALA A 4 3.74 5.28 4.07
CA ALA A 4 3.34 3.98 3.53
C ALA A 4 2.00 4.09 2.78
N ILE A 5 1.01 4.79 3.36
CA ILE A 5 -0.30 4.98 2.73
C ILE A 5 -0.17 5.76 1.42
N ILE A 6 0.60 6.85 1.40
CA ILE A 6 0.77 7.69 0.20
C ILE A 6 1.50 6.92 -0.90
N ASP A 7 2.57 6.21 -0.55
CA ASP A 7 3.36 5.42 -1.50
C ASP A 7 2.54 4.27 -2.12
N ASP A 8 1.85 3.50 -1.29
CA ASP A 8 1.02 2.37 -1.74
C ASP A 8 -0.19 2.84 -2.57
N LEU A 9 -0.91 3.87 -2.11
CA LEU A 9 -2.04 4.42 -2.83
C LEU A 9 -1.59 5.05 -4.16
N GLY A 10 -0.48 5.77 -4.15
CA GLY A 10 0.13 6.35 -5.35
C GLY A 10 0.48 5.27 -6.38
N ALA A 11 1.12 4.19 -5.95
CA ALA A 11 1.44 3.06 -6.82
C ALA A 11 0.18 2.42 -7.43
N ILE A 12 -0.87 2.19 -6.63
CA ILE A 12 -2.15 1.64 -7.11
C ILE A 12 -2.79 2.57 -8.16
N VAL A 13 -2.80 3.89 -7.92
CA VAL A 13 -3.36 4.85 -8.88
C VAL A 13 -2.56 4.88 -10.17
N ILE A 14 -1.22 4.87 -10.11
CA ILE A 14 -0.35 4.84 -11.30
C ILE A 14 -0.62 3.57 -12.11
N ILE A 15 -0.62 2.39 -11.47
CA ILE A 15 -0.90 1.12 -12.17
C ILE A 15 -2.29 1.16 -12.81
N ALA A 16 -3.30 1.65 -12.08
CA ALA A 16 -4.64 1.74 -12.64
C ALA A 16 -4.73 2.65 -13.87
N LEU A 17 -4.00 3.77 -13.92
CA LEU A 17 -4.01 4.65 -15.09
C LEU A 17 -3.26 4.08 -16.28
N PHE A 18 -2.15 3.37 -16.05
CA PHE A 18 -1.26 2.91 -17.12
C PHE A 18 -1.54 1.50 -17.64
N TYR A 19 -2.17 0.63 -16.84
CA TYR A 19 -2.39 -0.79 -17.19
C TYR A 19 -3.87 -1.13 -17.51
N THR A 20 -4.70 -0.13 -17.79
CA THR A 20 -6.10 -0.35 -18.18
C THR A 20 -6.20 -0.56 -19.70
N HIS A 21 -6.39 -1.81 -20.14
CA HIS A 21 -6.41 -2.16 -21.57
C HIS A 21 -7.78 -2.66 -22.08
N ASP A 22 -8.67 -3.18 -21.22
CA ASP A 22 -9.95 -3.78 -21.62
C ASP A 22 -11.15 -3.03 -21.03
N LEU A 23 -11.47 -1.87 -21.59
CA LEU A 23 -12.60 -1.06 -21.15
C LEU A 23 -13.92 -1.53 -21.76
N SER A 24 -14.73 -2.23 -20.99
CA SER A 24 -16.15 -2.42 -21.31
C SER A 24 -16.94 -1.16 -20.97
N MET A 25 -17.47 -0.49 -22.01
CA MET A 25 -18.24 0.76 -21.90
C MET A 25 -19.46 0.62 -20.98
N LEU A 26 -20.10 -0.55 -20.96
CA LEU A 26 -21.28 -0.80 -20.12
C LEU A 26 -20.89 -0.83 -18.64
N SER A 27 -19.84 -1.56 -18.28
CA SER A 27 -19.36 -1.60 -16.90
C SER A 27 -18.82 -0.25 -16.42
N LEU A 28 -18.22 0.54 -17.30
CA LEU A 28 -17.77 1.89 -16.99
C LEU A 28 -18.96 2.82 -16.70
N GLY A 29 -20.05 2.70 -17.48
CA GLY A 29 -21.30 3.40 -17.22
C GLY A 29 -21.92 3.05 -15.86
N VAL A 30 -21.94 1.76 -15.50
CA VAL A 30 -22.41 1.31 -14.17
C VAL A 30 -21.51 1.83 -13.06
N ALA A 31 -20.18 1.80 -13.24
CA ALA A 31 -19.24 2.34 -12.26
C ALA A 31 -19.44 3.86 -12.07
N ALA A 32 -19.57 4.63 -13.16
CA ALA A 32 -19.85 6.06 -13.10
C ALA A 32 -21.18 6.37 -12.39
N ALA A 33 -22.23 5.61 -12.69
CA ALA A 33 -23.52 5.74 -12.01
C ALA A 33 -23.42 5.43 -10.51
N ALA A 34 -22.69 4.37 -10.13
CA ALA A 34 -22.47 4.02 -8.73
C ALA A 34 -21.69 5.12 -7.98
N ILE A 35 -20.66 5.69 -8.61
CA ILE A 35 -19.92 6.84 -8.06
C ILE A 35 -20.85 8.05 -7.89
N ALA A 36 -21.68 8.36 -8.89
CA ALA A 36 -22.63 9.46 -8.81
C ALA A 36 -23.64 9.26 -7.66
N VAL A 37 -24.10 8.02 -7.44
CA VAL A 37 -24.94 7.68 -6.27
C VAL A 37 -24.19 7.88 -4.96
N LEU A 38 -22.93 7.43 -4.84
CA LEU A 38 -22.12 7.67 -3.63
C LEU A 38 -21.96 9.16 -3.33
N VAL A 39 -21.69 9.96 -4.36
CA VAL A 39 -21.58 11.43 -4.26
C VAL A 39 -22.92 12.02 -3.83
N ALA A 40 -24.03 11.65 -4.47
CA ALA A 40 -25.37 12.14 -4.13
C ALA A 40 -25.76 11.79 -2.68
N LEU A 41 -25.42 10.59 -2.21
CA LEU A 41 -25.64 10.17 -0.82
C LEU A 41 -24.82 11.02 0.17
N ASN A 42 -23.55 11.28 -0.14
CA ASN A 42 -22.69 12.15 0.67
C ASN A 42 -23.24 13.58 0.74
N LEU A 43 -23.57 14.17 -0.42
CA LEU A 43 -24.13 15.52 -0.51
C LEU A 43 -25.49 15.64 0.19
N SER A 44 -26.31 14.59 0.16
CA SER A 44 -27.59 14.52 0.87
C SER A 44 -27.44 14.31 2.38
N GLY A 45 -26.21 14.21 2.90
CA GLY A 45 -25.94 14.05 4.32
C GLY A 45 -26.35 12.69 4.89
N VAL A 46 -26.45 11.65 4.06
CA VAL A 46 -26.79 10.30 4.53
C VAL A 46 -25.63 9.75 5.36
N ARG A 47 -25.86 9.46 6.65
CA ARG A 47 -24.80 8.98 7.56
C ARG A 47 -24.75 7.46 7.74
N ARG A 48 -25.63 6.71 7.07
CA ARG A 48 -25.74 5.26 7.20
C ARG A 48 -24.67 4.55 6.36
N THR A 49 -23.56 4.18 6.99
CA THR A 49 -22.39 3.55 6.33
C THR A 49 -22.74 2.29 5.52
N GLY A 50 -23.71 1.49 5.96
CA GLY A 50 -24.12 0.29 5.24
C GLY A 50 -24.59 0.52 3.80
N ILE A 51 -25.18 1.69 3.51
CA ILE A 51 -25.60 2.04 2.14
C ILE A 51 -24.37 2.28 1.26
N TYR A 52 -23.34 2.98 1.78
CA TYR A 52 -22.09 3.20 1.08
C TYR A 52 -21.36 1.89 0.78
N ILE A 53 -21.36 0.94 1.72
CA ILE A 53 -20.76 -0.39 1.51
C ILE A 53 -21.51 -1.16 0.43
N LEU A 54 -22.85 -1.11 0.41
CA LEU A 54 -23.66 -1.81 -0.58
C LEU A 54 -23.43 -1.24 -1.99
N VAL A 55 -23.51 0.09 -2.14
CA VAL A 55 -23.20 0.74 -3.42
C VAL A 55 -21.74 0.53 -3.80
N GLY A 56 -20.84 0.50 -2.82
CA GLY A 56 -19.44 0.14 -2.99
C GLY A 56 -19.23 -1.27 -3.53
N ALA A 57 -20.01 -2.25 -3.08
CA ALA A 57 -19.97 -3.60 -3.62
C ALA A 57 -20.43 -3.64 -5.08
N VAL A 58 -21.46 -2.87 -5.43
CA VAL A 58 -21.89 -2.71 -6.84
C VAL A 58 -20.78 -2.08 -7.68
N LEU A 59 -20.19 -0.98 -7.20
CA LEU A 59 -19.04 -0.33 -7.85
C LEU A 59 -17.89 -1.33 -8.05
N TRP A 60 -17.52 -2.07 -7.01
CA TRP A 60 -16.48 -3.10 -7.04
C TRP A 60 -16.74 -4.17 -8.10
N THR A 61 -17.97 -4.70 -8.19
CA THR A 61 -18.33 -5.68 -9.22
C THR A 61 -18.30 -5.10 -10.64
N ALA A 62 -18.66 -3.82 -10.79
CA ALA A 62 -18.63 -3.14 -12.08
C ALA A 62 -17.18 -2.96 -12.58
N VAL A 63 -16.28 -2.47 -11.72
CA VAL A 63 -14.87 -2.28 -12.10
C VAL A 63 -14.14 -3.61 -12.32
N LEU A 64 -14.47 -4.66 -11.56
CA LEU A 64 -13.93 -6.00 -11.75
C LEU A 64 -14.18 -6.54 -13.17
N LYS A 65 -15.33 -6.22 -13.76
CA LYS A 65 -15.67 -6.61 -15.15
C LYS A 65 -15.12 -5.66 -16.22
N SER A 66 -14.72 -4.44 -15.84
CA SER A 66 -14.29 -3.39 -16.78
C SER A 66 -12.78 -3.32 -17.00
N GLY A 67 -12.02 -4.31 -16.49
CA GLY A 67 -10.55 -4.28 -16.50
C GLY A 67 -9.93 -3.20 -15.59
N VAL A 68 -10.75 -2.45 -14.83
CA VAL A 68 -10.28 -1.45 -13.88
C VAL A 68 -10.02 -2.12 -12.54
N HIS A 69 -8.98 -1.68 -11.84
CA HIS A 69 -8.54 -2.29 -10.59
C HIS A 69 -9.62 -2.18 -9.50
N ALA A 70 -10.16 -3.33 -9.09
CA ALA A 70 -11.23 -3.41 -8.10
C ALA A 70 -10.84 -2.83 -6.74
N THR A 71 -9.55 -2.74 -6.43
CA THR A 71 -9.04 -2.09 -5.22
C THR A 71 -9.34 -0.60 -5.14
N LEU A 72 -9.42 0.11 -6.27
CA LEU A 72 -9.80 1.53 -6.29
C LEU A 72 -11.23 1.76 -5.82
N ALA A 73 -12.14 0.80 -6.02
CA ALA A 73 -13.52 0.93 -5.54
C ALA A 73 -13.56 1.09 -4.01
N GLY A 74 -12.75 0.32 -3.27
CA GLY A 74 -12.66 0.44 -1.81
C GLY A 74 -12.13 1.81 -1.37
N VAL A 75 -11.13 2.34 -2.09
CA VAL A 75 -10.59 3.69 -1.85
C VAL A 75 -11.67 4.74 -2.09
N ILE A 76 -12.37 4.69 -3.23
CA ILE A 76 -13.44 5.63 -3.57
C ILE A 76 -14.54 5.60 -2.50
N VAL A 77 -14.99 4.42 -2.09
CA VAL A 77 -15.99 4.28 -1.03
C VAL A 77 -15.50 4.92 0.27
N GLY A 78 -14.26 4.68 0.67
CA GLY A 78 -13.65 5.32 1.84
C GLY A 78 -13.67 6.84 1.79
N PHE A 79 -13.31 7.44 0.64
CA PHE A 79 -13.38 8.89 0.42
C PHE A 79 -14.80 9.45 0.41
N MET A 80 -15.79 8.64 0.01
CA MET A 80 -17.19 9.06 -0.07
C MET A 80 -17.96 8.92 1.25
N ILE A 81 -17.42 8.23 2.26
CA ILE A 81 -18.07 8.12 3.57
C ILE A 81 -17.89 9.43 4.35
N PRO A 82 -18.96 10.02 4.92
CA PRO A 82 -18.86 11.30 5.63
C PRO A 82 -17.88 11.26 6.82
N LEU A 83 -16.94 12.20 6.84
CA LEU A 83 -15.98 12.35 7.94
C LEU A 83 -16.49 13.28 9.04
N GLU A 84 -17.29 14.29 8.69
CA GLU A 84 -17.74 15.35 9.60
C GLU A 84 -18.38 14.79 10.89
N GLU A 85 -17.89 15.25 12.04
CA GLU A 85 -18.42 14.88 13.34
C GLU A 85 -19.74 15.63 13.59
N LYS A 86 -20.83 14.87 13.74
CA LYS A 86 -22.14 15.39 14.15
C LYS A 86 -22.57 14.64 15.40
N HIS A 87 -22.98 15.38 16.44
CA HIS A 87 -23.30 14.82 17.76
C HIS A 87 -22.14 13.98 18.36
N GLY A 88 -20.90 14.42 18.15
CA GLY A 88 -19.70 13.77 18.69
C GLY A 88 -19.35 12.42 18.04
N LYS A 89 -19.97 12.07 16.91
CA LYS A 89 -19.71 10.79 16.21
C LYS A 89 -19.43 11.03 14.72
N SER A 90 -18.33 10.49 14.23
CA SER A 90 -17.99 10.42 12.80
C SER A 90 -18.24 9.00 12.27
N PRO A 91 -19.06 8.82 11.21
CA PRO A 91 -19.34 7.50 10.66
C PRO A 91 -18.12 6.87 10.00
N ALA A 92 -17.25 7.66 9.34
CA ALA A 92 -15.98 7.19 8.81
C ALA A 92 -15.06 6.65 9.92
N LYS A 93 -14.87 7.43 11.00
CA LYS A 93 -14.02 7.04 12.14
C LYS A 93 -14.56 5.80 12.86
N ALA A 94 -15.87 5.70 13.02
CA ALA A 94 -16.51 4.53 13.60
C ALA A 94 -16.30 3.28 12.73
N LEU A 95 -16.44 3.41 11.41
CA LEU A 95 -16.22 2.31 10.49
C LEU A 95 -14.75 1.88 10.45
N GLU A 96 -13.80 2.83 10.41
CA GLU A 96 -12.37 2.54 10.48
C GLU A 96 -12.03 1.74 11.74
N HIS A 97 -12.54 2.16 12.90
CA HIS A 97 -12.30 1.48 14.16
C HIS A 97 -12.83 0.04 14.16
N VAL A 98 -14.00 -0.19 13.55
CA VAL A 98 -14.58 -1.53 13.41
C VAL A 98 -13.77 -2.36 12.40
N LEU A 99 -13.34 -1.79 11.27
CA LEU A 99 -12.61 -2.52 10.24
C LEU A 99 -11.19 -2.87 10.64
N HIS A 100 -10.51 -2.01 11.40
CA HIS A 100 -9.10 -2.20 11.77
C HIS A 100 -8.77 -3.60 12.31
N PRO A 101 -9.47 -4.16 13.32
CA PRO A 101 -9.18 -5.51 13.80
C PRO A 101 -9.44 -6.60 12.75
N TRP A 102 -10.50 -6.49 11.95
CA TRP A 102 -10.77 -7.45 10.87
C TRP A 102 -9.68 -7.42 9.79
N VAL A 103 -9.24 -6.22 9.41
CA VAL A 103 -8.17 -6.06 8.43
C VAL A 103 -6.85 -6.62 8.98
N ALA A 104 -6.49 -6.25 10.22
CA ALA A 104 -5.21 -6.64 10.82
C ALA A 104 -5.11 -8.13 11.18
N PHE A 105 -6.17 -8.74 11.68
CA PHE A 105 -6.14 -10.11 12.22
C PHE A 105 -6.74 -11.16 11.28
N MET A 106 -7.56 -10.77 10.29
CA MET A 106 -8.17 -11.71 9.37
C MET A 106 -7.75 -11.46 7.93
N ILE A 107 -7.99 -10.27 7.39
CA ILE A 107 -7.79 -10.01 5.95
C ILE A 107 -6.31 -10.05 5.58
N LEU A 108 -5.44 -9.34 6.32
CA LEU A 108 -4.00 -9.31 6.04
C LEU A 108 -3.34 -10.69 6.23
N PRO A 109 -3.57 -11.44 7.33
CA PRO A 109 -3.02 -12.78 7.48
C PRO A 109 -3.53 -13.76 6.42
N LEU A 110 -4.82 -13.71 6.07
CA LEU A 110 -5.38 -14.58 5.02
C LEU A 110 -4.80 -14.24 3.64
N PHE A 111 -4.67 -12.94 3.33
CA PHE A 111 -4.04 -12.48 2.10
C PHE A 111 -2.59 -12.95 2.00
N ALA A 112 -1.82 -12.77 3.08
CA ALA A 112 -0.43 -13.22 3.15
C ALA A 112 -0.35 -14.73 3.02
N PHE A 113 -1.22 -15.50 3.68
CA PHE A 113 -1.26 -16.95 3.56
C PHE A 113 -1.51 -17.41 2.11
N ALA A 114 -2.50 -16.81 1.43
CA ALA A 114 -2.85 -17.16 0.06
C ALA A 114 -1.78 -16.75 -0.97
N ASN A 115 -1.08 -15.63 -0.75
CA ASN A 115 -0.20 -15.05 -1.76
C ASN A 115 1.30 -15.16 -1.46
N ALA A 116 1.72 -15.32 -0.21
CA ALA A 116 3.13 -15.46 0.16
C ALA A 116 3.66 -16.88 -0.04
N GLY A 117 2.79 -17.85 -0.35
CA GLY A 117 3.22 -19.18 -0.78
C GLY A 117 4.03 -19.08 -2.08
N VAL A 118 5.32 -19.43 -2.01
CA VAL A 118 6.21 -19.51 -3.17
C VAL A 118 6.76 -20.92 -3.28
N SER A 119 6.68 -21.50 -4.48
CA SER A 119 7.33 -22.77 -4.75
C SER A 119 8.85 -22.58 -4.76
N LEU A 120 9.53 -23.30 -3.87
CA LEU A 120 11.01 -23.32 -3.83
C LEU A 120 11.60 -24.37 -4.78
N GLN A 121 10.75 -25.15 -5.45
CA GLN A 121 11.20 -26.17 -6.40
C GLN A 121 11.81 -25.50 -7.62
N GLY A 122 13.05 -25.88 -7.96
CA GLY A 122 13.77 -25.31 -9.11
C GLY A 122 14.37 -23.92 -8.86
N VAL A 123 14.39 -23.42 -7.61
CA VAL A 123 15.09 -22.17 -7.28
C VAL A 123 16.60 -22.38 -7.45
N THR A 124 17.17 -21.72 -8.44
CA THR A 124 18.61 -21.66 -8.65
C THR A 124 19.16 -20.32 -8.18
N LEU A 125 20.41 -20.31 -7.68
CA LEU A 125 21.13 -19.08 -7.37
C LEU A 125 21.20 -18.13 -8.56
N ALA A 126 21.34 -18.68 -9.78
CA ALA A 126 21.32 -17.92 -11.03
C ALA A 126 20.00 -17.17 -11.25
N GLY A 127 18.86 -17.79 -10.90
CA GLY A 127 17.54 -17.17 -11.00
C GLY A 127 17.33 -16.05 -9.98
N LEU A 128 17.89 -16.15 -8.77
CA LEU A 128 17.87 -15.06 -7.79
C LEU A 128 18.69 -13.85 -8.24
N THR A 129 19.79 -14.08 -8.97
CA THR A 129 20.59 -13.01 -9.58
C THR A 129 20.03 -12.51 -10.91
N SER A 130 18.88 -13.02 -11.35
CA SER A 130 18.22 -12.47 -12.53
C SER A 130 17.74 -11.04 -12.29
N LEU A 131 17.49 -10.31 -13.37
CA LEU A 131 17.23 -8.87 -13.31
C LEU A 131 16.01 -8.52 -12.45
N LEU A 132 14.98 -9.37 -12.44
CA LEU A 132 13.72 -9.09 -11.76
C LEU A 132 13.84 -9.20 -10.22
N PRO A 133 14.25 -10.33 -9.60
CA PRO A 133 14.43 -10.39 -8.15
C PRO A 133 15.50 -9.43 -7.65
N LEU A 134 16.62 -9.30 -8.37
CA LEU A 134 17.71 -8.39 -7.98
C LEU A 134 17.25 -6.93 -8.03
N GLY A 135 16.53 -6.54 -9.08
CA GLY A 135 15.95 -5.20 -9.20
C GLY A 135 14.97 -4.89 -8.08
N ILE A 136 14.11 -5.84 -7.72
CA ILE A 136 13.15 -5.66 -6.61
C ILE A 136 13.88 -5.57 -5.26
N MET A 137 14.85 -6.46 -5.01
CA MET A 137 15.65 -6.42 -3.79
C MET A 137 16.40 -5.10 -3.65
N ALA A 138 17.08 -4.64 -4.70
CA ALA A 138 17.78 -3.36 -4.71
C ALA A 138 16.81 -2.18 -4.56
N GLY A 139 15.66 -2.21 -5.23
CA GLY A 139 14.64 -1.16 -5.14
C GLY A 139 14.08 -1.01 -3.73
N LEU A 140 13.76 -2.13 -3.07
CA LEU A 140 13.25 -2.14 -1.70
C LEU A 140 14.34 -1.80 -0.67
N PHE A 141 15.51 -2.43 -0.76
CA PHE A 141 16.55 -2.31 0.26
C PHE A 141 17.40 -1.04 0.12
N ILE A 142 17.69 -0.61 -1.12
CA ILE A 142 18.55 0.54 -1.40
C ILE A 142 17.70 1.73 -1.88
N GLY A 143 16.77 1.50 -2.81
CA GLY A 143 15.97 2.56 -3.42
C GLY A 143 15.12 3.32 -2.40
N LYS A 144 14.38 2.63 -1.52
CA LYS A 144 13.54 3.25 -0.48
C LYS A 144 14.33 4.15 0.48
N PRO A 145 15.39 3.69 1.17
CA PRO A 145 16.12 4.56 2.10
C PRO A 145 16.83 5.71 1.38
N LEU A 146 17.41 5.47 0.19
CA LEU A 146 18.05 6.55 -0.58
C LEU A 146 17.02 7.60 -1.03
N GLY A 147 15.88 7.19 -1.56
CA GLY A 147 14.81 8.10 -1.99
C GLY A 147 14.28 8.93 -0.83
N ILE A 148 13.90 8.28 0.27
CA ILE A 148 13.35 8.96 1.45
C ILE A 148 14.36 9.93 2.06
N SER A 149 15.61 9.50 2.22
CA SER A 149 16.66 10.36 2.79
C SER A 149 17.00 11.54 1.89
N LEU A 150 17.06 11.33 0.56
CA LEU A 150 17.30 12.39 -0.42
C LEU A 150 16.19 13.43 -0.41
N PHE A 151 14.93 13.02 -0.52
CA PHE A 151 13.81 13.96 -0.54
C PHE A 151 13.62 14.67 0.80
N CYS A 152 13.91 14.01 1.92
CA CYS A 152 13.95 14.66 3.22
C CYS A 152 15.05 15.74 3.27
N TRP A 153 16.26 15.41 2.83
CA TRP A 153 17.37 16.37 2.77
C TRP A 153 17.05 17.56 1.86
N LEU A 154 16.46 17.33 0.68
CA LEU A 154 16.03 18.39 -0.23
C LEU A 154 14.94 19.27 0.40
N ALA A 155 13.92 18.69 1.05
CA ALA A 155 12.86 19.43 1.71
C ALA A 155 13.40 20.34 2.84
N LEU A 156 14.38 19.84 3.60
CA LEU A 156 15.06 20.63 4.64
C LEU A 156 15.90 21.76 4.02
N LYS A 157 16.65 21.46 2.95
CA LYS A 157 17.50 22.46 2.26
C LYS A 157 16.68 23.58 1.63
N LEU A 158 15.51 23.25 1.07
CA LEU A 158 14.56 24.20 0.48
C LEU A 158 13.69 24.92 1.51
N LYS A 159 13.84 24.62 2.81
CA LYS A 159 13.03 25.16 3.91
C LYS A 159 11.52 24.91 3.73
N TRP A 160 11.14 23.83 3.03
CA TRP A 160 9.74 23.42 2.85
C TRP A 160 9.20 22.63 4.06
N ALA A 161 10.10 22.10 4.89
CA ALA A 161 9.75 21.37 6.10
C ALA A 161 10.82 21.56 7.17
N SER A 162 10.45 21.30 8.43
CA SER A 162 11.38 21.19 9.56
C SER A 162 11.31 19.77 10.14
N LEU A 163 12.41 19.34 10.75
CA LEU A 163 12.44 18.09 11.52
C LEU A 163 11.58 18.24 12.77
N PRO A 164 10.71 17.26 13.10
CA PRO A 164 10.04 17.20 14.40
C PRO A 164 11.05 17.16 15.56
N GLU A 165 10.69 17.72 16.70
CA GLU A 165 11.53 17.72 17.90
C GLU A 165 11.97 16.29 18.27
N GLY A 166 13.26 16.12 18.55
CA GLY A 166 13.83 14.82 18.92
C GLY A 166 14.11 13.86 17.75
N THR A 167 13.93 14.27 16.49
CA THR A 167 14.25 13.44 15.32
C THR A 167 15.59 13.80 14.68
N THR A 168 16.38 12.79 14.34
CA THR A 168 17.66 12.96 13.64
C THR A 168 17.60 12.43 12.22
N CYS A 169 18.39 13.00 11.29
CA CYS A 169 18.50 12.50 9.92
C CYS A 169 18.89 11.00 9.87
N LYS A 170 19.65 10.52 10.85
CA LYS A 170 20.01 9.09 10.98
C LYS A 170 18.81 8.22 11.34
N GLN A 171 17.91 8.69 12.20
CA GLN A 171 16.65 7.99 12.48
C GLN A 171 15.73 7.99 11.25
N ILE A 172 15.66 9.09 10.49
CA ILE A 172 14.90 9.13 9.23
C ILE A 172 15.43 8.11 8.22
N MET A 173 16.76 8.01 8.07
CA MET A 173 17.37 6.99 7.21
C MET A 173 17.01 5.57 7.70
N ALA A 174 17.03 5.31 9.00
CA ALA A 174 16.67 4.01 9.57
C ALA A 174 15.19 3.67 9.36
N VAL A 175 14.29 4.66 9.51
CA VAL A 175 12.87 4.54 9.14
C VAL A 175 12.72 4.29 7.65
N GLY A 176 13.52 4.94 6.80
CA GLY A 176 13.54 4.72 5.36
C GLY A 176 13.91 3.28 4.97
N ILE A 177 14.79 2.64 5.73
CA ILE A 177 15.12 1.20 5.57
C ILE A 177 13.90 0.34 5.96
N LEU A 178 13.21 0.66 7.07
CA LEU A 178 11.98 -0.05 7.44
C LEU A 178 10.86 0.14 6.41
N CYS A 179 10.82 1.27 5.70
CA CYS A 179 9.91 1.47 4.57
C CYS A 179 10.23 0.59 3.35
N GLY A 180 11.37 -0.10 3.35
CA GLY A 180 11.70 -1.18 2.42
C GLY A 180 10.99 -2.50 2.71
N ILE A 181 10.22 -2.62 3.80
CA ILE A 181 9.40 -3.79 4.11
C ILE A 181 8.11 -3.71 3.29
N GLY A 182 8.19 -4.13 2.03
CA GLY A 182 7.07 -4.10 1.11
C GLY A 182 6.08 -5.27 1.29
N PHE A 183 6.59 -6.43 1.72
CA PHE A 183 5.87 -7.69 1.99
C PHE A 183 4.51 -7.83 1.27
N THR A 184 3.37 -7.65 1.97
CA THR A 184 2.03 -7.86 1.40
C THR A 184 1.70 -6.88 0.28
N MET A 185 2.03 -5.59 0.43
CA MET A 185 1.72 -4.58 -0.58
C MET A 185 2.57 -4.77 -1.83
N SER A 186 3.84 -5.10 -1.70
CA SER A 186 4.66 -5.44 -2.88
C SER A 186 4.22 -6.75 -3.55
N ILE A 187 3.81 -7.77 -2.79
CA ILE A 187 3.27 -9.02 -3.37
C ILE A 187 1.96 -8.73 -4.14
N PHE A 188 1.11 -7.87 -3.58
CA PHE A 188 -0.11 -7.42 -4.24
C PHE A 188 0.21 -6.71 -5.56
N ILE A 189 1.12 -5.74 -5.54
CA ILE A 189 1.55 -5.01 -6.74
C ILE A 189 2.20 -5.93 -7.79
N ALA A 190 3.03 -6.90 -7.36
CA ALA A 190 3.62 -7.88 -8.27
C ALA A 190 2.56 -8.77 -8.94
N THR A 191 1.51 -9.15 -8.20
CA THR A 191 0.40 -9.93 -8.74
C THR A 191 -0.41 -9.13 -9.74
N LEU A 192 -0.59 -7.82 -9.53
CA LEU A 192 -1.21 -6.94 -10.52
C LEU A 192 -0.35 -6.75 -11.77
N ALA A 193 0.96 -6.59 -11.61
CA ALA A 193 1.87 -6.32 -12.72
C ALA A 193 2.16 -7.55 -13.59
N PHE A 194 2.30 -8.74 -12.98
CA PHE A 194 2.72 -9.96 -13.67
C PHE A 194 1.64 -11.05 -13.75
N GLY A 195 0.49 -10.85 -13.08
CA GLY A 195 -0.61 -11.81 -12.99
C GLY A 195 -1.13 -12.33 -14.32
N SER A 196 -1.29 -11.44 -15.29
CA SER A 196 -1.80 -11.73 -16.64
C SER A 196 -0.70 -12.06 -17.65
N VAL A 197 0.57 -11.92 -17.28
CA VAL A 197 1.70 -12.01 -18.21
C VAL A 197 2.38 -13.38 -18.12
N ASP A 198 2.92 -13.73 -16.94
CA ASP A 198 3.64 -15.00 -16.74
C ASP A 198 3.66 -15.41 -15.26
N PRO A 199 3.08 -16.57 -14.91
CA PRO A 199 3.13 -17.13 -13.55
C PRO A 199 4.55 -17.34 -13.01
N ALA A 200 5.55 -17.60 -13.87
CA ALA A 200 6.93 -17.80 -13.43
C ALA A 200 7.54 -16.50 -12.87
N LEU A 201 7.24 -15.36 -13.50
CA LEU A 201 7.72 -14.04 -13.05
C LEU A 201 7.15 -13.68 -11.68
N ILE A 202 5.91 -14.08 -11.38
CA ILE A 202 5.28 -13.84 -10.07
C ILE A 202 6.07 -14.55 -8.96
N ASN A 203 6.48 -15.80 -9.17
CA ASN A 203 7.25 -16.53 -8.16
C ASN A 203 8.61 -15.87 -7.91
N TRP A 204 9.30 -15.46 -8.96
CA TRP A 204 10.57 -14.73 -8.86
C TRP A 204 10.41 -13.36 -8.19
N ALA A 205 9.35 -12.62 -8.51
CA ALA A 205 9.02 -11.36 -7.86
C ALA A 205 8.75 -11.56 -6.36
N LYS A 206 7.93 -12.55 -6.00
CA LYS A 206 7.65 -12.88 -4.59
C LYS A 206 8.93 -13.23 -3.83
N LEU A 207 9.84 -14.03 -4.41
CA LEU A 207 11.14 -14.32 -3.78
C LEU A 207 11.98 -13.06 -3.55
N GLY A 208 12.10 -12.20 -4.57
CA GLY A 208 12.82 -10.93 -4.45
C GLY A 208 12.23 -10.02 -3.37
N ILE A 209 10.89 -9.92 -3.30
CA ILE A 209 10.18 -9.14 -2.29
C ILE A 209 10.43 -9.71 -0.90
N LEU A 210 10.33 -11.03 -0.71
CA LEU A 210 10.52 -11.69 0.58
C LEU A 210 11.94 -11.47 1.10
N ILE A 211 12.96 -11.74 0.26
CA ILE A 211 14.36 -11.58 0.64
C ILE A 211 14.65 -10.09 0.92
N GLY A 212 14.25 -9.19 0.03
CA GLY A 212 14.43 -7.75 0.21
C GLY A 212 13.75 -7.21 1.48
N SER A 213 12.53 -7.66 1.76
CA SER A 213 11.76 -7.27 2.95
C SER A 213 12.40 -7.78 4.24
N VAL A 214 12.87 -9.04 4.26
CA VAL A 214 13.57 -9.61 5.43
C VAL A 214 14.90 -8.86 5.68
N LEU A 215 15.68 -8.59 4.64
CA LEU A 215 16.91 -7.81 4.76
C LEU A 215 16.64 -6.40 5.30
N SER A 216 15.66 -5.69 4.74
CA SER A 216 15.21 -4.38 5.23
C SER A 216 14.74 -4.43 6.69
N ALA A 217 13.97 -5.45 7.06
CA ALA A 217 13.48 -5.62 8.43
C ALA A 217 14.62 -5.85 9.43
N VAL A 218 15.53 -6.78 9.14
CA VAL A 218 16.66 -7.11 10.03
C VAL A 218 17.61 -5.92 10.16
N VAL A 219 18.05 -5.35 9.05
CA VAL A 219 19.00 -4.23 9.06
C VAL A 219 18.38 -2.98 9.67
N GLY A 220 17.15 -2.64 9.28
CA GLY A 220 16.43 -1.50 9.85
C GLY A 220 16.22 -1.64 11.36
N TYR A 221 15.86 -2.85 11.84
CA TYR A 221 15.74 -3.14 13.27
C TYR A 221 17.08 -2.99 14.01
N LEU A 222 18.18 -3.57 13.50
CA LEU A 222 19.48 -3.49 14.15
C LEU A 222 19.98 -2.05 14.28
N ILE A 223 19.84 -1.24 13.23
CA ILE A 223 20.22 0.18 13.25
C ILE A 223 19.37 0.95 14.26
N LEU A 224 18.04 0.75 14.26
CA LEU A 224 17.17 1.44 15.22
C LEU A 224 17.43 1.02 16.66
N ARG A 225 17.67 -0.27 16.92
CA ARG A 225 17.97 -0.78 18.26
C ARG A 225 19.19 -0.10 18.86
N GLN A 226 20.26 0.06 18.08
CA GLN A 226 21.46 0.76 18.54
C GLN A 226 21.16 2.24 18.85
N ARG A 227 20.40 2.92 17.96
CA ARG A 227 20.15 4.36 18.07
C ARG A 227 19.15 4.75 19.15
N VAL A 228 18.14 3.92 19.41
CA VAL A 228 17.20 4.14 20.53
C VAL A 228 17.89 3.92 21.87
N THR A 229 18.86 3.01 21.94
CA THR A 229 19.65 2.77 23.15
C THR A 229 20.58 3.95 23.46
N ASP A 230 21.20 4.55 22.42
CA ASP A 230 22.02 5.78 22.57
C ASP A 230 21.22 6.95 23.17
N THR A 231 19.95 7.12 22.78
CA THR A 231 19.11 8.23 23.29
C THR A 231 18.71 8.04 24.75
N ARG A 232 18.57 6.79 25.22
CA ARG A 232 18.26 6.48 26.63
C ARG A 232 19.45 6.66 27.59
N LEU A 233 20.68 6.67 27.07
CA LEU A 233 21.88 6.93 27.86
C LEU A 233 22.25 8.43 27.90
N ALA A 234 21.58 9.25 27.10
CA ALA A 234 21.80 10.70 27.00
C ALA A 234 20.75 11.56 27.74
N VAL A 235 19.80 10.91 28.44
CA VAL A 235 18.82 11.51 29.35
C VAL A 235 19.08 10.97 30.75
#